data_AF-V5IAB4-F1
#
_entry.id   AF-V5IAB4-F1
#
_cell.length_a   1.000
_cell.length_b   1.000
_cell.length_c   1.000
_cell.angle_alpha   90.00
_cell.angle_beta   90.00
_cell.angle_gamma   90.00
#
_symmetry.space_group_name_H-M   'P 1'
#
loop_
_entity.id
_entity.type
_entity.pdbx_description
1 polymer ?
#
loop_
_entity_poly.entity_id
_entity_poly.type
_entity_poly.pdbx_seq_one_letter_code
_entity_poly.pdbx_strand_id
1 'polypeptide(L)'
;NAPSIVKETGEKLSSVISNHPEYLGEKVSNLFDGELPFLFKVLSVEKALSIQAHPSKEHAKELHAKYPDIYKDPNHKPELAIALTPFEALCGFRPIKEIRKFVEEIPELSSIV
;
A
#
# COMPACT_ATOMS: atom_id res chain seq x y z
N ASN A 1 6.38 -5.84 -13.15
CA ASN A 1 6.28 -5.80 -11.66
C ASN A 1 7.53 -6.28 -10.92
N ALA A 2 8.71 -6.48 -11.55
CA ALA A 2 9.96 -6.92 -10.88
C ALA A 2 9.83 -8.23 -10.07
N PRO A 3 9.78 -9.40 -10.73
CA PRO A 3 9.66 -10.69 -10.04
C PRO A 3 10.90 -11.01 -9.20
N SER A 4 10.69 -11.49 -7.98
CA SER A 4 11.75 -12.10 -7.18
C SER A 4 12.13 -13.48 -7.73
N ILE A 5 13.42 -13.79 -7.72
CA ILE A 5 13.99 -15.03 -8.26
C ILE A 5 14.72 -15.78 -7.14
N VAL A 6 14.50 -17.10 -7.04
CA VAL A 6 15.27 -17.98 -6.15
C VAL A 6 16.65 -18.17 -6.75
N LYS A 7 17.70 -17.84 -5.99
CA LYS A 7 19.07 -17.71 -6.50
C LYS A 7 19.62 -19.04 -7.03
N GLU A 8 19.32 -20.14 -6.35
CA GLU A 8 19.86 -21.47 -6.62
C GLU A 8 19.25 -22.11 -7.88
N THR A 9 17.96 -21.86 -8.13
CA THR A 9 17.21 -22.50 -9.23
C THR A 9 16.97 -21.56 -10.41
N GLY A 10 17.04 -20.24 -10.20
CA GLY A 10 16.66 -19.25 -11.20
C GLY A 10 15.15 -19.14 -11.42
N GLU A 11 14.34 -19.86 -10.65
CA GLU A 11 12.89 -19.84 -10.78
C GLU A 11 12.28 -18.59 -10.13
N LYS A 12 11.14 -18.14 -10.67
CA LYS A 12 10.36 -17.07 -10.04
C LYS A 12 9.80 -17.57 -8.71
N LEU A 13 9.91 -16.75 -7.67
CA LEU A 13 9.31 -17.04 -6.37
C LEU A 13 7.81 -17.33 -6.48
N SER A 14 7.09 -16.60 -7.35
CA SER A 14 5.67 -16.85 -7.61
C SER A 14 5.42 -18.27 -8.13
N SER A 15 6.27 -18.78 -9.02
CA SER A 15 6.15 -20.14 -9.55
C SER A 15 6.45 -21.19 -8.49
N VAL A 16 7.46 -20.94 -7.64
CA VAL A 16 7.79 -21.82 -6.51
C VAL A 16 6.60 -21.91 -5.55
N ILE A 17 6.00 -20.79 -5.16
CA ILE A 17 4.83 -20.78 -4.26
C ILE A 17 3.61 -21.47 -4.90
N SER A 18 3.35 -21.26 -6.19
CA SER A 18 2.25 -21.95 -6.87
C SER A 18 2.44 -23.47 -6.97
N ASN A 19 3.68 -23.95 -7.12
CA ASN A 19 4.00 -25.39 -7.16
C ASN A 19 4.11 -26.02 -5.77
N HIS A 20 4.42 -25.21 -4.75
CA HIS A 20 4.62 -25.62 -3.36
C HIS A 20 3.81 -24.74 -2.40
N PRO A 21 2.47 -24.78 -2.45
CA PRO A 21 1.61 -23.95 -1.58
C PRO A 21 1.83 -24.24 -0.09
N GLU A 22 2.36 -25.42 0.26
CA GLU A 22 2.76 -25.78 1.62
C GLU A 22 3.81 -24.84 2.24
N TYR A 23 4.58 -24.12 1.42
CA TYR A 23 5.56 -23.14 1.91
C TYR A 23 4.90 -21.91 2.58
N LEU A 24 3.65 -21.62 2.26
CA LEU A 24 2.87 -20.60 2.96
C LEU A 24 2.35 -21.09 4.32
N GLY A 25 2.31 -22.41 4.52
CA GLY A 25 1.58 -23.06 5.60
C GLY A 25 0.07 -23.09 5.37
N GLU A 26 -0.59 -24.12 5.91
CA GLU A 26 -2.01 -24.42 5.67
C GLU A 26 -2.93 -23.22 5.92
N LYS A 27 -2.72 -22.50 7.03
CA LYS A 27 -3.57 -21.36 7.41
C LYS A 27 -3.53 -20.22 6.39
N VAL A 28 -2.34 -19.85 5.91
CA VAL A 28 -2.19 -18.75 4.94
C VAL A 28 -2.69 -19.19 3.58
N SER A 29 -2.32 -20.41 3.15
CA SER A 29 -2.79 -20.97 1.88
C SER A 29 -4.32 -20.99 1.79
N ASN A 30 -5.01 -21.40 2.86
CA ASN A 30 -6.48 -21.45 2.88
C ASN A 30 -7.14 -20.06 2.93
N LEU A 31 -6.49 -19.07 3.56
CA LEU A 31 -7.08 -17.73 3.73
C LEU A 31 -6.87 -16.83 2.51
N PHE A 32 -5.81 -17.09 1.73
CA PHE A 32 -5.38 -16.23 0.62
C PHE A 32 -5.20 -17.02 -0.68
N ASP A 33 -5.94 -18.12 -0.84
CA ASP A 33 -6.02 -18.90 -2.08
C ASP A 33 -4.65 -19.34 -2.65
N GLY A 34 -3.72 -19.70 -1.77
CA GLY A 34 -2.36 -20.10 -2.16
C GLY A 34 -1.47 -18.96 -2.66
N GLU A 35 -1.89 -17.70 -2.49
CA GLU A 35 -1.09 -16.52 -2.83
C GLU A 35 -0.34 -15.94 -1.63
N LEU A 36 0.79 -15.29 -1.90
CA LEU A 36 1.54 -14.56 -0.88
C LEU A 36 0.77 -13.27 -0.52
N PRO A 37 0.31 -13.09 0.74
CA PRO A 37 -0.66 -12.04 1.06
C PRO A 37 -0.03 -10.66 1.33
N PHE A 38 1.26 -10.49 1.05
CA PHE A 38 1.97 -9.24 1.24
C PHE A 38 3.04 -9.01 0.18
N LEU A 39 3.37 -7.75 -0.03
CA LEU A 39 4.51 -7.33 -0.83
C LEU A 39 5.48 -6.56 0.06
N PHE A 40 6.68 -7.09 0.23
CA PHE A 40 7.73 -6.43 0.98
C PHE A 40 8.54 -5.48 0.09
N LYS A 41 8.90 -4.31 0.63
CA LYS A 41 9.67 -3.28 -0.09
C LYS A 41 10.69 -2.63 0.82
N VAL A 42 11.80 -2.22 0.23
CA VAL A 42 12.72 -1.23 0.78
C VAL A 42 12.60 0.02 -0.07
N LEU A 43 12.38 1.16 0.56
CA LEU A 43 12.24 2.44 -0.12
C LEU A 43 13.42 3.34 0.25
N SER A 44 14.11 3.88 -0.76
CA SER A 44 15.07 4.96 -0.60
C SER A 44 14.47 6.20 -1.27
N VAL A 45 14.01 7.13 -0.44
CA VAL A 45 13.15 8.24 -0.88
C VAL A 45 13.97 9.53 -0.92
N GLU A 46 14.25 10.04 -2.11
CA GLU A 46 14.95 11.32 -2.31
C GLU A 46 13.99 12.52 -2.30
N LYS A 47 12.78 12.34 -2.84
CA LYS A 47 11.74 13.37 -2.96
C LYS A 47 10.42 12.88 -2.38
N ALA A 48 9.63 13.82 -1.87
CA ALA A 48 8.30 13.53 -1.36
C ALA A 48 7.45 12.81 -2.43
N LEU A 49 6.79 11.73 -2.02
CA LEU A 49 5.85 11.00 -2.87
C LEU A 49 4.51 11.73 -2.89
N SER A 50 3.64 11.36 -3.84
CA SER A 50 2.27 11.87 -3.91
C SER A 50 1.52 11.62 -2.59
N ILE A 51 0.64 12.56 -2.20
CA ILE A 51 -0.35 12.33 -1.16
C ILE A 51 -1.32 11.25 -1.64
N GLN A 52 -1.49 10.21 -0.84
CA GLN A 52 -2.22 9.01 -1.22
C GLN A 52 -3.19 8.57 -0.13
N ALA A 53 -4.29 7.95 -0.55
CA ALA A 53 -5.20 7.21 0.30
C ALA A 53 -5.61 5.93 -0.43
N HIS A 54 -5.67 4.82 0.29
CA HIS A 54 -6.11 3.53 -0.25
C HIS A 54 -7.56 3.27 0.14
N PRO A 55 -8.41 2.80 -0.79
CA PRO A 55 -9.81 2.48 -0.48
C PRO A 55 -9.92 1.31 0.50
N SER A 56 -11.06 1.23 1.19
CA SER A 56 -11.48 0.01 1.89
C SER A 56 -11.71 -1.13 0.90
N LYS A 57 -11.78 -2.37 1.37
CA LYS A 57 -11.92 -3.54 0.48
C LYS A 57 -13.22 -3.51 -0.34
N GLU A 58 -14.30 -3.04 0.26
CA GLU A 58 -15.59 -2.89 -0.42
C GLU A 58 -15.52 -1.82 -1.51
N HIS A 59 -14.97 -0.65 -1.17
CA HIS A 59 -14.83 0.44 -2.13
C HIS A 59 -13.82 0.11 -3.25
N ALA A 60 -12.76 -0.66 -2.96
CA ALA A 60 -11.81 -1.13 -3.96
C ALA A 60 -12.48 -2.00 -5.03
N LYS A 61 -13.41 -2.90 -4.62
CA LYS A 61 -14.19 -3.72 -5.56
C LYS A 61 -15.05 -2.85 -6.48
N GLU A 62 -15.73 -1.85 -5.93
CA GLU A 62 -16.56 -0.92 -6.70
C GLU A 62 -15.72 -0.13 -7.71
N LEU A 63 -14.58 0.40 -7.27
CA LEU A 63 -13.68 1.19 -8.09
C LEU A 63 -13.03 0.36 -9.19
N HIS A 64 -12.61 -0.88 -8.89
CA HIS A 64 -12.09 -1.82 -9.89
C HIS A 64 -13.13 -2.16 -10.95
N ALA A 65 -14.38 -2.43 -10.55
CA ALA A 65 -15.46 -2.72 -11.50
C ALA A 65 -15.81 -1.52 -12.39
N LYS A 66 -15.75 -0.29 -11.84
CA LYS A 66 -16.12 0.94 -12.56
C LYS A 66 -15.00 1.50 -13.42
N TYR A 67 -13.75 1.41 -12.96
CA TYR A 67 -12.57 2.00 -13.59
C TYR A 67 -11.38 1.02 -13.58
N PRO A 68 -11.47 -0.13 -14.26
CA PRO A 68 -10.47 -1.21 -14.21
C PRO A 68 -9.09 -0.79 -14.75
N ASP A 69 -9.03 0.25 -15.59
CA ASP A 69 -7.77 0.79 -16.09
C ASP A 69 -7.01 1.60 -15.05
N ILE A 70 -7.70 2.15 -14.04
CA ILE A 70 -7.12 2.96 -12.97
C ILE A 70 -6.86 2.10 -11.73
N TYR A 71 -7.86 1.31 -11.32
CA TYR A 71 -7.76 0.40 -10.18
C TYR A 71 -7.55 -1.00 -10.73
N LYS A 72 -6.32 -1.50 -10.66
CA LYS A 72 -5.90 -2.74 -11.34
C LYS A 72 -6.37 -4.03 -10.66
N ASP A 73 -6.78 -3.94 -9.41
CA ASP A 73 -7.28 -5.07 -8.62
C ASP A 73 -8.36 -4.62 -7.63
N PRO A 74 -9.20 -5.54 -7.14
CA PRO A 74 -10.30 -5.23 -6.23
C PRO A 74 -9.90 -5.25 -4.74
N ASN A 75 -8.61 -5.23 -4.40
CA ASN A 75 -8.15 -5.44 -3.03
C ASN A 75 -7.91 -4.13 -2.28
N HIS A 76 -8.03 -4.18 -0.95
CA HIS A 76 -7.52 -3.11 -0.11
C HIS A 76 -5.99 -3.16 -0.04
N LYS A 77 -5.38 -2.04 0.35
CA LYS A 77 -3.92 -1.95 0.48
C LYS A 77 -3.51 -1.37 1.83
N PRO A 78 -3.66 -2.15 2.92
CA PRO A 78 -3.06 -1.77 4.21
C PRO A 78 -1.53 -1.77 4.08
N GLU A 79 -0.89 -0.71 4.57
CA GLU A 79 0.56 -0.53 4.51
C GLU A 79 1.12 -0.27 5.92
N LEU A 80 2.32 -0.78 6.17
CA LEU A 80 3.10 -0.51 7.38
C LEU A 80 4.48 -0.02 6.95
N ALA A 81 4.91 1.11 7.51
CA ALA A 81 6.24 1.66 7.28
C ALA A 81 7.11 1.50 8.55
N ILE A 82 8.34 1.03 8.38
CA ILE A 82 9.35 0.94 9.44
C ILE A 82 10.54 1.78 9.01
N ALA A 83 10.90 2.78 9.83
CA ALA A 83 12.02 3.66 9.56
C ALA A 83 13.35 2.91 9.78
N LEU A 84 14.13 2.74 8.71
CA LEU A 84 15.51 2.22 8.78
C LEU A 84 16.54 3.33 9.00
N THR A 85 16.18 4.56 8.64
CA THR A 85 16.91 5.82 8.83
C THR A 85 15.91 6.87 9.35
N PRO A 86 16.34 8.08 9.77
CA PRO A 86 15.41 9.18 10.01
C PRO A 86 14.45 9.34 8.82
N PHE A 87 13.16 9.46 9.13
CA PHE A 87 12.09 9.40 8.16
C PHE A 87 10.97 10.35 8.56
N GLU A 88 10.43 11.07 7.57
CA GLU A 88 9.31 12.00 7.73
C GLU A 88 8.14 11.56 6.85
N ALA A 89 6.93 11.68 7.37
CA ALA A 89 5.72 11.36 6.63
C ALA A 89 4.54 12.25 7.06
N LEU A 90 3.64 12.48 6.10
CA LEU A 90 2.29 12.97 6.38
C LEU A 90 1.38 11.76 6.60
N CYS A 91 0.72 11.68 7.74
CA CYS A 91 -0.15 10.56 8.09
C CYS A 91 -1.40 11.05 8.82
N GLY A 92 -2.55 10.91 8.15
CA GLY A 92 -3.83 11.36 8.68
C GLY A 92 -3.99 12.87 8.74
N PHE A 93 -5.18 13.30 9.16
CA PHE A 93 -5.46 14.70 9.41
C PHE A 93 -4.91 15.13 10.77
N ARG A 94 -4.51 16.41 10.86
CA ARG A 94 -4.18 17.05 12.13
C ARG A 94 -5.42 17.11 13.06
N PRO A 95 -5.22 17.27 14.38
CA PRO A 95 -6.31 17.59 15.29
C PRO A 95 -7.11 18.81 14.81
N ILE A 96 -8.44 18.75 14.94
CA ILE A 96 -9.35 19.78 14.40
C ILE A 96 -9.02 21.20 14.89
N LYS A 97 -8.53 21.35 16.12
CA LYS A 97 -8.11 22.63 16.70
C LYS A 97 -6.91 23.23 15.95
N GLU A 98 -5.96 22.40 15.53
CA GLU A 98 -4.81 22.84 14.73
C GLU A 98 -5.25 23.22 13.32
N ILE A 99 -6.12 22.41 12.69
CA ILE A 99 -6.65 22.71 11.36
C ILE A 99 -7.33 24.09 11.38
N ARG A 100 -8.23 24.32 12.33
CA ARG A 100 -8.92 25.60 12.49
C ARG A 100 -7.93 26.76 12.67
N LYS A 101 -6.94 26.59 13.55
CA LYS A 101 -5.90 27.60 13.78
C LYS A 101 -5.19 27.96 12.47
N PHE A 102 -4.77 26.98 11.68
CA PHE A 102 -4.09 27.24 10.41
C PHE A 102 -4.99 27.93 9.37
N VAL A 103 -6.28 27.58 9.33
CA VAL A 103 -7.25 28.26 8.45
C VAL A 103 -7.46 29.72 8.86
N GLU A 104 -7.46 30.03 10.16
CA GLU A 104 -7.59 31.41 10.66
C GLU A 104 -6.30 32.23 10.47
N GLU A 105 -5.13 31.62 10.65
CA GLU A 105 -3.84 32.32 10.65
C GLU A 105 -3.17 32.45 9.28
N ILE A 106 -3.51 31.61 8.29
CA ILE A 106 -2.89 31.61 6.95
C ILE A 106 -3.88 32.19 5.93
N PRO A 107 -3.70 33.45 5.47
CA PRO A 107 -4.65 34.10 4.58
C PRO A 107 -4.91 33.36 3.26
N GLU A 108 -3.87 32.77 2.66
CA GLU A 108 -3.99 32.03 1.40
C GLU A 108 -4.87 30.78 1.58
N LEU A 109 -4.71 30.08 2.70
CA LEU A 109 -5.56 28.93 3.03
C LEU A 109 -6.97 29.39 3.36
N SER A 110 -7.13 30.44 4.16
CA SER A 110 -8.43 31.02 4.51
C SER A 110 -9.23 31.43 3.27
N SER A 111 -8.56 31.94 2.24
CA SER A 111 -9.21 32.44 1.02
C SER A 111 -9.85 31.34 0.13
N ILE A 112 -9.53 30.06 0.36
CA ILE A 112 -10.00 28.93 -0.47
C ILE A 112 -10.93 27.96 0.26
N VAL A 113 -11.23 28.20 1.54
CA VAL A 113 -12.14 27.38 2.37
C VAL A 113 -13.37 28.20 2.72
#